data_AF-A0A4Y8C9W2-F1
#
_entry.id   AF-A0A4Y8C9W2-F1
#
_cell.length_a   1.000
_cell.length_b   1.000
_cell.length_c   1.000
_cell.angle_alpha   90.00
_cell.angle_beta   90.00
_cell.angle_gamma   90.00
#
_symmetry.space_group_name_H-M   'P 1'
#
loop_
_entity.id
_entity.type
_entity.pdbx_description
1 polymer ?
#
loop_
_entity_poly.entity_id
_entity_poly.type
_entity_poly.pdbx_seq_one_letter_code
_entity_poly.pdbx_strand_id
1 'polypeptide(L)'
;VIENEYKTLNENYNSLRAMVDEIIEVLPSALWILDKEKNIILQNQEALKNPKLLSIISLDKIRDELEFEGRFYAVKIIAHNEKTIVSATDISDEKRNERLASMGSVAAHLAHEIRNPIGSISLLTSTLFARSELKNKHIVLEIQKAIARVER
;
A
#
# COMPACT_ATOMS: atom_id res chain seq x y z
N VAL A 1 8.39 -17.66 -54.75
CA VAL A 1 8.86 -16.45 -54.02
C VAL A 1 7.77 -15.97 -53.07
N ILE A 2 6.59 -15.63 -53.59
CA ILE A 2 5.43 -15.16 -52.80
C ILE A 2 5.00 -16.15 -51.69
N GLU A 3 4.92 -17.45 -51.98
CA GLU A 3 4.51 -18.48 -51.02
C GLU A 3 5.47 -18.61 -49.81
N ASN A 4 6.76 -18.38 -50.04
CA ASN A 4 7.77 -18.42 -48.99
C ASN A 4 7.68 -17.17 -48.09
N GLU A 5 7.40 -16.00 -48.69
CA GLU A 5 7.15 -14.76 -47.95
C GLU A 5 5.90 -14.86 -47.06
N TYR A 6 4.81 -15.46 -47.54
CA TYR A 6 3.62 -15.71 -46.71
C TYR A 6 3.92 -16.64 -45.54
N LYS A 7 4.72 -17.67 -45.76
CA LYS A 7 5.11 -18.62 -44.70
C LYS A 7 5.98 -17.95 -43.63
N THR A 8 7.01 -17.21 -44.03
CA THR A 8 7.87 -16.45 -43.11
C THR A 8 7.08 -15.37 -42.36
N LEU A 9 6.12 -14.70 -43.02
CA LEU A 9 5.25 -13.72 -42.36
C LEU A 9 4.37 -14.36 -41.28
N ASN A 10 3.80 -15.54 -41.56
CA ASN A 10 2.99 -16.28 -40.60
C ASN A 10 3.83 -16.77 -39.40
N GLU A 11 5.04 -17.26 -39.65
CA GLU A 11 6.00 -17.65 -38.61
C GLU A 11 6.39 -16.46 -37.72
N ASN A 12 6.64 -15.29 -38.31
CA ASN A 12 6.91 -14.06 -37.58
C ASN A 12 5.70 -13.59 -36.75
N TYR A 13 4.50 -13.67 -37.31
CA TYR A 13 3.26 -13.30 -36.60
C TYR A 13 3.03 -14.21 -35.39
N ASN A 14 3.20 -15.52 -35.56
CA ASN A 14 3.07 -16.49 -34.48
C ASN A 14 4.13 -16.27 -33.40
N SER A 15 5.37 -15.96 -33.80
CA SER A 15 6.46 -15.67 -32.87
C SER A 15 6.17 -14.41 -32.04
N LEU A 16 5.70 -13.34 -32.68
CA LEU A 16 5.32 -12.11 -31.98
C LEU A 16 4.15 -12.35 -31.01
N ARG A 17 3.14 -13.12 -31.43
CA ARG A 17 2.00 -13.45 -30.57
C ARG A 17 2.45 -14.25 -29.34
N ALA A 18 3.30 -15.26 -29.54
CA ALA A 18 3.86 -16.04 -28.44
C ALA A 18 4.67 -15.17 -27.47
N MET A 19 5.50 -14.25 -27.98
CA MET A 19 6.23 -13.29 -27.14
C MET A 19 5.29 -12.38 -26.33
N VAL A 20 4.20 -11.90 -26.93
CA VAL A 20 3.22 -11.05 -26.22
C VAL A 20 2.51 -11.84 -25.12
N ASP A 21 2.12 -13.08 -25.39
CA ASP A 21 1.48 -13.96 -24.40
C ASP A 21 2.45 -14.27 -23.23
N GLU A 22 3.72 -14.53 -23.52
CA GLU A 22 4.76 -14.71 -22.49
C GLU A 22 4.97 -13.45 -21.65
N ILE A 23 5.03 -12.27 -22.27
CA ILE A 23 5.17 -11.00 -21.54
C ILE A 23 3.99 -10.80 -20.59
N ILE A 24 2.77 -11.03 -21.06
CA ILE A 24 1.55 -10.86 -20.26
C ILE A 24 1.54 -11.81 -19.06
N GLU A 25 2.09 -13.01 -19.22
CA GLU A 25 2.13 -14.02 -18.16
C GLU A 25 3.17 -13.74 -17.06
N VAL A 26 4.27 -13.07 -17.41
CA VAL A 26 5.31 -12.68 -16.44
C VAL A 26 4.91 -11.43 -15.64
N LEU A 27 3.85 -10.72 -16.05
CA LEU A 27 3.38 -9.55 -15.30
C LEU A 27 2.88 -9.95 -13.91
N PRO A 28 3.35 -9.28 -12.84
CA PRO A 28 2.90 -9.55 -11.47
C PRO A 28 1.50 -8.99 -11.19
N SER A 29 0.93 -8.22 -12.12
CA SER A 29 -0.41 -7.67 -12.00
C SER A 29 -1.43 -8.56 -12.71
N ALA A 30 -2.62 -8.66 -12.13
CA ALA A 30 -3.75 -9.29 -12.79
C ALA A 30 -4.21 -8.38 -13.95
N LEU A 31 -4.32 -8.96 -15.15
CA LEU A 31 -4.68 -8.24 -16.37
C LEU A 31 -5.93 -8.86 -17.00
N TRP A 32 -6.91 -8.03 -17.33
CA TRP A 32 -8.07 -8.39 -18.14
C TRP A 32 -8.19 -7.44 -19.32
N ILE A 33 -8.41 -8.00 -20.52
CA ILE A 33 -8.75 -7.23 -21.72
C ILE A 33 -10.20 -7.56 -22.05
N LEU A 34 -11.05 -6.55 -21.98
CA LEU A 34 -12.48 -6.63 -22.26
C LEU A 34 -12.80 -6.05 -23.64
N ASP A 35 -13.80 -6.60 -24.32
CA ASP A 35 -14.38 -6.02 -25.53
C ASP A 35 -15.40 -4.90 -25.24
N LYS A 36 -16.12 -4.41 -26.26
CA LYS A 36 -17.21 -3.43 -26.12
C LYS A 36 -18.39 -3.89 -25.28
N GLU A 37 -18.70 -5.18 -25.32
CA GLU A 37 -19.78 -5.85 -24.59
C GLU A 37 -19.34 -6.25 -23.17
N LYS A 38 -18.10 -5.91 -22.80
CA LYS A 38 -17.44 -6.27 -21.53
C LYS A 38 -17.12 -7.76 -21.39
N ASN A 39 -17.01 -8.48 -22.51
CA ASN A 39 -16.56 -9.87 -22.51
C ASN A 39 -15.04 -9.94 -22.39
N ILE A 40 -14.52 -10.90 -21.61
CA ILE A 40 -13.07 -11.11 -21.44
C ILE A 40 -12.51 -11.72 -22.73
N ILE A 41 -11.68 -10.96 -23.45
CA ILE A 41 -10.93 -11.42 -24.62
C ILE A 41 -9.65 -12.13 -24.18
N LEU A 42 -8.96 -11.57 -23.17
CA LEU A 42 -7.66 -12.06 -22.71
C LEU A 42 -7.53 -11.82 -21.21
N GLN A 43 -6.94 -12.79 -20.51
CA GLN A 43 -6.56 -12.68 -19.10
C GLN A 43 -5.28 -13.48 -18.83
N ASN A 44 -4.45 -13.02 -17.91
CA ASN A 44 -3.24 -13.73 -17.49
C ASN A 44 -3.50 -14.67 -16.31
N GLN A 45 -2.47 -15.44 -15.92
CA GLN A 45 -2.56 -16.34 -14.76
C GLN A 45 -2.88 -15.61 -13.45
N GLU A 46 -2.34 -14.41 -13.22
CA GLU A 46 -2.65 -13.64 -12.01
C GLU A 46 -4.14 -13.26 -11.93
N ALA A 47 -4.75 -12.89 -13.05
CA ALA A 47 -6.18 -12.65 -13.14
C ALA A 47 -7.03 -13.91 -12.87
N LEU A 48 -6.55 -15.08 -13.30
CA LEU A 48 -7.20 -16.37 -13.07
C LEU A 48 -7.16 -16.83 -11.62
N LYS A 49 -6.13 -16.45 -10.83
CA LYS A 49 -6.04 -16.80 -9.41
C LYS A 49 -7.21 -16.24 -8.61
N ASN A 50 -7.65 -15.03 -8.94
CA ASN A 50 -8.69 -14.32 -8.21
C ASN A 50 -9.85 -13.91 -9.14
N PRO A 51 -10.68 -14.87 -9.61
CA PRO A 51 -11.73 -14.59 -10.60
C PRO A 51 -12.82 -13.65 -10.06
N LYS A 52 -12.98 -13.58 -8.74
CA LYS A 52 -13.94 -12.67 -8.07
C LYS A 52 -13.47 -11.22 -8.05
N LEU A 53 -12.17 -10.96 -8.26
CA LEU A 53 -11.59 -9.62 -8.19
C LEU A 53 -12.25 -8.70 -9.23
N LEU A 54 -12.41 -9.18 -10.47
CA LEU A 54 -13.05 -8.43 -11.55
C LEU A 54 -14.49 -8.01 -11.23
N SER A 55 -15.24 -8.83 -10.49
CA SER A 55 -16.64 -8.55 -10.16
C SER A 55 -16.82 -7.41 -9.14
N ILE A 56 -15.78 -7.12 -8.36
CA ILE A 56 -15.80 -6.09 -7.32
C ILE A 56 -15.25 -4.76 -7.86
N ILE A 57 -14.48 -4.81 -8.95
CA ILE A 57 -13.92 -3.63 -9.60
C ILE A 57 -15.06 -2.79 -10.20
N SER A 58 -15.15 -1.54 -9.74
CA SER A 58 -16.04 -0.55 -10.33
C SER A 58 -15.44 -0.06 -11.65
N LEU A 59 -15.99 -0.53 -12.78
CA LEU A 59 -15.54 -0.14 -14.13
C LEU A 59 -15.72 1.35 -14.45
N ASP A 60 -16.44 2.09 -13.61
CA ASP A 60 -16.73 3.51 -13.80
C ASP A 60 -15.55 4.42 -13.39
N LYS A 61 -14.59 3.91 -12.62
CA LYS A 61 -13.41 4.67 -12.17
C LYS A 61 -12.15 4.24 -12.93
N ILE A 62 -11.50 5.22 -13.55
CA ILE A 62 -10.25 5.04 -14.31
C ILE A 62 -9.10 4.55 -13.41
N ARG A 63 -9.09 4.97 -12.14
CA ARG A 63 -8.18 4.47 -11.11
C ARG A 63 -8.96 4.29 -9.82
N ASP A 64 -8.79 3.14 -9.18
CA ASP A 64 -9.38 2.87 -7.87
C ASP A 64 -8.41 2.04 -7.03
N GLU A 65 -8.51 2.18 -5.71
CA GLU A 65 -7.87 1.26 -4.77
C GLU A 65 -8.97 0.42 -4.13
N LEU A 66 -8.78 -0.89 -4.10
CA LEU A 66 -9.73 -1.81 -3.48
C LEU A 66 -9.03 -2.72 -2.48
N GLU A 67 -9.74 -3.05 -1.41
CA GLU A 67 -9.33 -4.07 -0.46
C GLU A 67 -10.10 -5.35 -0.76
N PHE A 68 -9.38 -6.44 -1.01
CA PHE A 68 -9.97 -7.75 -1.25
C PHE A 68 -9.18 -8.81 -0.49
N GLU A 69 -9.88 -9.60 0.35
CA GLU A 69 -9.30 -10.66 1.18
C GLU A 69 -8.08 -10.21 2.03
N GLY A 70 -8.10 -8.97 2.52
CA GLY A 70 -7.04 -8.41 3.36
C GLY A 70 -5.79 -7.95 2.59
N ARG A 71 -5.86 -7.92 1.25
CA ARG A 71 -4.86 -7.33 0.36
C ARG A 71 -5.39 -6.06 -0.28
N PHE A 72 -4.50 -5.14 -0.58
CA PHE A 72 -4.81 -3.90 -1.28
C PHE A 72 -4.43 -4.05 -2.74
N TYR A 73 -5.35 -3.76 -3.65
CA TYR A 73 -5.10 -3.76 -5.08
C TYR A 73 -5.31 -2.37 -5.65
N ALA A 74 -4.32 -1.88 -6.39
CA ALA A 74 -4.45 -0.69 -7.22
C ALA A 74 -4.99 -1.11 -8.59
N VAL A 75 -6.17 -0.63 -8.93
CA VAL A 75 -6.82 -0.90 -10.19
C VAL A 75 -6.65 0.28 -11.13
N LYS A 76 -6.23 -0.04 -12.35
CA LYS A 76 -6.10 0.91 -13.46
C LYS A 76 -6.92 0.40 -14.62
N ILE A 77 -7.86 1.23 -15.08
CA ILE A 77 -8.71 0.96 -16.23
C ILE A 77 -8.31 1.90 -17.35
N ILE A 78 -7.97 1.33 -18.50
CA ILE A 78 -7.62 2.08 -19.71
C ILE A 78 -8.58 1.63 -20.80
N ALA A 79 -9.51 2.51 -21.18
CA ALA A 79 -10.32 2.32 -22.36
C ALA A 79 -9.57 2.87 -23.57
N HIS A 80 -9.27 2.01 -24.55
CA HIS A 80 -8.65 2.42 -25.81
C HIS A 80 -9.48 1.87 -27.00
N ASN A 81 -10.07 2.78 -27.76
CA ASN A 81 -11.02 2.50 -28.84
C ASN A 81 -12.20 1.61 -28.39
N GLU A 82 -12.10 0.32 -28.71
CA GLU A 82 -13.14 -0.71 -28.54
C GLU A 82 -12.79 -1.73 -27.45
N LYS A 83 -11.64 -1.57 -26.79
CA LYS A 83 -11.13 -2.50 -25.79
C LYS A 83 -10.89 -1.78 -24.48
N THR A 84 -11.25 -2.44 -23.39
CA THR A 84 -10.99 -1.94 -22.03
C THR A 84 -9.97 -2.85 -21.37
N ILE A 85 -8.82 -2.28 -21.03
CA ILE A 85 -7.77 -2.98 -20.29
C ILE A 85 -7.95 -2.66 -18.82
N VAL A 86 -8.19 -3.67 -18.01
CA VAL A 86 -8.25 -3.59 -16.56
C VAL A 86 -7.00 -4.26 -16.01
N SER A 87 -6.21 -3.53 -15.23
CA SER A 87 -5.07 -4.08 -14.51
C SER A 87 -5.28 -3.88 -13.02
N ALA A 88 -5.06 -4.92 -12.22
CA ALA A 88 -5.06 -4.86 -10.77
C ALA A 88 -3.70 -5.33 -10.24
N THR A 89 -3.00 -4.44 -9.55
CA THR A 89 -1.68 -4.70 -8.97
C THR A 89 -1.82 -4.78 -7.46
N ASP A 90 -1.29 -5.82 -6.83
CA ASP A 90 -1.20 -5.91 -5.37
C ASP A 90 -0.24 -4.82 -4.87
N ILE A 91 -0.76 -3.90 -4.06
CA ILE A 91 -0.02 -2.77 -3.45
C ILE A 91 0.05 -2.88 -1.93
N SER A 92 -0.17 -4.09 -1.38
CA SER A 92 -0.25 -4.31 0.06
C SER A 92 1.05 -3.95 0.78
N ASP A 93 2.19 -4.26 0.17
CA ASP A 93 3.51 -3.99 0.74
C ASP A 93 3.85 -2.50 0.67
N GLU A 94 3.48 -1.82 -0.42
CA GLU A 94 3.57 -0.38 -0.59
C GLU A 94 2.75 0.34 0.49
N LYS A 95 1.47 -0.05 0.68
CA LYS A 95 0.60 0.48 1.74
C LYS A 95 1.18 0.25 3.14
N ARG A 96 1.75 -0.93 3.38
CA ARG A 96 2.39 -1.25 4.67
C ARG A 96 3.59 -0.34 4.91
N ASN A 97 4.46 -0.18 3.93
CA ASN A 97 5.65 0.66 4.03
C ASN A 97 5.28 2.14 4.20
N GLU A 98 4.30 2.63 3.45
CA GLU A 98 3.77 3.99 3.59
C GLU A 98 3.21 4.21 5.00
N ARG A 99 2.41 3.26 5.51
CA ARG A 99 1.86 3.33 6.87
C ARG A 99 2.98 3.30 7.91
N LEU A 100 4.01 2.47 7.76
CA LEU A 100 5.15 2.43 8.69
C LEU A 100 5.92 3.75 8.70
N ALA A 101 6.17 4.34 7.53
CA ALA A 101 6.84 5.63 7.42
C ALA A 101 6.02 6.75 8.06
N SER A 102 4.71 6.79 7.78
CA SER A 102 3.77 7.73 8.39
C SER A 102 3.70 7.57 9.91
N MET A 103 3.58 6.33 10.39
CA MET A 103 3.59 6.01 11.81
C MET A 103 4.90 6.42 12.48
N GLY A 104 6.05 6.32 11.82
CA GLY A 104 7.32 6.81 12.34
C GLY A 104 7.29 8.31 12.61
N SER A 105 6.76 9.09 11.67
CA SER A 105 6.58 10.53 11.84
C SER A 105 5.60 10.86 12.96
N VAL A 106 4.45 10.19 13.00
CA VAL A 106 3.44 10.37 14.05
C VAL A 106 3.99 9.97 15.43
N ALA A 107 4.72 8.86 15.53
CA ALA A 107 5.34 8.39 16.77
C ALA A 107 6.41 9.38 17.27
N ALA A 108 7.23 9.93 16.38
CA ALA A 108 8.20 10.96 16.75
C ALA A 108 7.52 12.23 17.26
N HIS A 109 6.45 12.65 16.59
CA HIS A 109 5.67 13.81 17.03
C HIS A 109 5.00 13.57 18.39
N LEU A 110 4.35 12.41 18.58
CA LEU A 110 3.77 12.00 19.85
C LEU A 110 4.81 11.94 20.97
N ALA A 111 6.01 11.40 20.69
CA ALA A 111 7.09 11.40 21.67
C ALA A 111 7.48 12.82 22.11
N HIS A 112 7.51 13.77 21.17
CA HIS A 112 7.75 15.17 21.47
C HIS A 112 6.62 15.79 22.30
N GLU A 113 5.36 15.53 21.94
CA GLU A 113 4.18 16.02 22.67
C GLU A 113 4.05 15.41 24.07
N ILE A 114 4.52 14.18 24.29
CA ILE A 114 4.58 13.55 25.62
C ILE A 114 5.72 14.15 26.46
N ARG A 115 6.89 14.39 25.84
CA ARG A 115 8.05 14.95 26.55
C ARG A 115 7.78 16.36 27.07
N ASN A 116 7.04 17.19 26.34
CA ASN A 116 6.77 18.58 26.70
C ASN A 116 6.10 18.77 28.08
N PRO A 117 4.95 18.12 28.38
CA PRO A 117 4.34 18.19 29.71
C PRO A 117 5.20 17.50 30.77
N ILE A 118 5.86 16.38 30.46
CA ILE A 118 6.75 15.68 31.40
C ILE A 118 7.89 16.58 31.87
N GLY A 119 8.55 17.29 30.96
CA GLY A 119 9.60 18.25 31.29
C GLY A 119 9.09 19.39 32.17
N SER A 120 7.90 19.91 31.87
CA SER A 120 7.24 20.93 32.71
C SER A 120 6.95 20.42 34.12
N ILE A 121 6.44 19.19 34.26
CA ILE A 121 6.18 18.56 35.56
C ILE A 121 7.49 18.30 36.32
N SER A 122 8.56 17.88 35.62
CA SER A 122 9.89 17.67 36.21
C SER A 122 10.47 18.96 36.83
N LEU A 123 10.34 20.09 36.13
CA LEU A 123 10.76 21.41 36.64
C LEU A 123 9.92 21.85 37.85
N LEU A 124 8.59 21.70 37.76
CA LEU A 124 7.68 22.07 38.85
C LEU A 124 7.91 21.22 40.10
N THR A 125 8.11 19.92 39.95
CA THR A 125 8.38 19.00 41.07
C THR A 125 9.74 19.25 41.71
N SER A 126 10.76 19.61 40.91
CA SER A 126 12.07 20.03 41.44
C SER A 126 11.96 21.31 42.26
N THR A 127 11.18 22.29 41.77
CA THR A 127 10.90 23.53 42.51
C THR A 127 10.12 23.25 43.81
N LEU A 128 9.13 22.35 43.73
CA LEU A 128 8.35 21.92 44.89
C LEU A 128 9.21 21.19 45.93
N PHE A 129 10.13 20.33 45.50
CA PHE A 129 11.05 19.63 46.40
C PHE A 129 11.92 20.61 47.19
N ALA A 130 12.46 21.62 46.51
CA ALA A 130 13.30 22.65 47.12
C ALA A 130 12.55 23.51 48.14
N ARG A 131 11.26 23.79 47.91
CA ARG A 131 10.44 24.69 48.74
C ARG A 131 9.53 23.97 49.76
N SER A 132 9.42 22.65 49.70
CA SER A 132 8.51 21.86 50.57
C SER A 132 9.10 21.57 51.97
N GLU A 133 8.21 21.49 52.96
CA GLU A 133 8.54 21.02 54.31
C GLU A 133 9.05 19.57 54.30
N LEU A 134 9.91 19.21 55.27
CA LEU A 134 10.56 17.89 55.36
C LEU A 134 9.55 16.72 55.29
N LYS A 135 8.37 16.90 55.92
CA LYS A 135 7.29 15.91 55.94
C LYS A 135 6.69 15.61 54.56
N ASN A 136 6.81 16.51 53.58
CA ASN A 136 6.24 16.35 52.24
C ASN A 136 7.27 15.92 51.19
N LYS A 137 8.58 16.02 51.49
CA LYS A 137 9.65 15.72 50.53
C LYS A 137 9.62 14.31 49.98
N HIS A 138 9.20 13.33 50.78
CA HIS A 138 9.10 11.93 50.36
C HIS A 138 8.07 11.74 49.23
N ILE A 139 6.96 12.47 49.25
CA ILE A 139 5.92 12.44 48.21
C ILE A 139 6.48 13.01 46.91
N VAL A 140 7.16 14.16 46.99
CA VAL A 140 7.75 14.81 45.82
C VAL A 140 8.83 13.93 45.18
N LEU A 141 9.61 13.21 45.99
CA LEU A 141 10.60 12.25 45.52
C LEU A 141 9.96 11.10 44.74
N GLU A 142 8.82 10.56 45.20
CA GLU A 142 8.10 9.51 44.47
C GLU A 142 7.54 10.01 43.13
N ILE A 143 7.08 11.27 43.06
CA ILE A 143 6.64 11.88 41.80
C ILE A 143 7.83 11.99 40.83
N GLN A 144 8.99 12.47 41.28
CA GLN A 144 10.19 12.55 40.44
C GLN A 144 10.64 11.18 39.93
N LYS A 145 10.61 10.14 40.79
CA LYS A 145 10.89 8.75 40.38
C LYS A 145 9.90 8.26 39.32
N ALA A 146 8.62 8.60 39.44
CA ALA A 146 7.62 8.22 38.46
C ALA A 146 7.86 8.86 37.09
N ILE A 147 8.19 10.16 37.07
CA ILE A 147 8.54 10.90 35.86
C ILE A 147 9.78 10.29 35.19
N ALA A 148 10.83 10.01 35.97
CA ALA A 148 12.07 9.42 35.46
C ALA A 148 11.91 8.02 34.83
N ARG A 149 10.83 7.29 35.15
CA ARG A 149 10.50 6.02 34.48
C ARG A 149 9.92 6.20 33.09
N VAL A 150 9.32 7.35 32.81
CA VAL A 150 8.67 7.65 31.52
C VAL A 150 9.63 8.36 30.55
N GLU A 151 10.67 9.02 31.06
CA GLU A 151 11.73 9.63 30.24
C GLU A 151 12.76 8.62 29.69
N ARG A 152 12.83 7.42 30.27
CA ARG A 152 13.71 6.31 29.84
C ARG A 152 13.06 5.48 28.74
#